data_AF-A0A935NJG0-F1
#
_entry.id   AF-A0A935NJG0-F1
#
_cell.length_a   1.000
_cell.length_b   1.000
_cell.length_c   1.000
_cell.angle_alpha   90.00
_cell.angle_beta   90.00
_cell.angle_gamma   90.00
#
_symmetry.space_group_name_H-M   'P 1'
#
loop_
_entity.id
_entity.type
_entity.pdbx_description
1 polymer ?
#
loop_
_entity_poly.entity_id
_entity_poly.type
_entity_poly.pdbx_seq_one_letter_code
_entity_poly.pdbx_strand_id
1 'polypeptide(L)'
;MLTKEYIKDLKSNGNGAIGHLVKDYKDSGSLTFILENLGQLPKDFDGSFLPELLTHKNASVRLWTVKTFGKLDKEEYLATLKETALNDTDTTVRREAVSSIGRMRSKKGKKILFEILKDKDPKIVSQAIRGLLVFKGEEEVDEQLKALVNHENEMVRTVIYKEYFTEIKDKNSQPHTESYDYLKNVVVNADNIEAMKLLKDESIHLTFTSPPYYNARDYSIYPSYKHYLEFLADVFREVHRITKEGRFLIVNTSPIIIPRISRSHSSKRYPIPFDIHPYLMEMGWEFIDDIVWLKPEASVKNRIGGFMQHRKPLGYKPNSVTEYLMVYRKSTEKLLDWNIKQYDWNTILESKVADGYETTNVWKIDPCFDKVHSAVFPVELCKRVIQYYSYKDDLVFDPFGGSGTMGKTAKKLGRHFLLTEKDETYFEYMQSKKSKDMFDNFETKFLTLDKFKETIK
;
A
#
# COMPACT_ATOMS: atom_id res chain seq x y z
N MET A 1 -15.15 31.65 -36.97
CA MET A 1 -14.39 30.52 -36.40
C MET A 1 -14.84 30.36 -34.96
N LEU A 2 -15.02 29.13 -34.48
CA LEU A 2 -15.45 28.88 -33.11
C LEU A 2 -14.30 29.26 -32.14
N THR A 3 -14.48 30.31 -31.34
CA THR A 3 -13.49 30.76 -30.34
C THR A 3 -14.11 30.88 -28.96
N LYS A 4 -13.28 30.95 -27.92
CA LYS A 4 -13.76 31.10 -26.53
C LYS A 4 -14.44 32.44 -26.31
N GLU A 5 -13.89 33.50 -26.92
CA GLU A 5 -14.44 34.86 -26.89
C GLU A 5 -15.82 34.89 -27.54
N TYR A 6 -15.98 34.23 -28.69
CA TYR A 6 -17.26 34.16 -29.39
C TYR A 6 -18.35 33.47 -28.56
N ILE A 7 -18.03 32.35 -27.90
CA ILE A 7 -18.97 31.65 -27.01
C ILE A 7 -19.34 32.53 -25.79
N LYS A 8 -18.37 33.25 -25.24
CA LYS A 8 -18.59 34.16 -24.12
C LYS A 8 -19.52 35.30 -24.50
N ASP A 9 -19.29 35.93 -25.66
CA ASP A 9 -20.10 37.04 -26.16
C ASP A 9 -21.54 36.60 -26.45
N LEU A 10 -21.73 35.45 -27.11
CA LEU A 10 -23.06 34.89 -27.38
C LEU A 10 -23.85 34.61 -26.10
N LYS A 11 -23.18 34.07 -25.07
CA LYS A 11 -23.80 33.84 -23.76
C LYS A 11 -24.26 35.15 -23.10
N SER A 12 -23.55 36.26 -23.32
CA SER A 12 -23.88 37.58 -22.77
C SER A 12 -24.94 38.34 -23.57
N ASN A 13 -25.09 38.06 -24.86
CA ASN A 13 -25.90 38.86 -25.80
C ASN A 13 -27.32 38.31 -26.07
N GLY A 14 -27.69 37.13 -25.55
CA GLY A 14 -29.05 36.62 -25.68
C GLY A 14 -29.24 35.22 -25.10
N ASN A 15 -30.34 35.03 -24.35
CA ASN A 15 -30.56 33.85 -23.53
C ASN A 15 -30.60 32.51 -24.31
N GLY A 16 -30.98 32.51 -25.60
CA GLY A 16 -31.06 31.32 -26.46
C GLY A 16 -29.97 31.21 -27.54
N ALA A 17 -29.02 32.14 -27.62
CA ALA A 17 -28.05 32.22 -28.72
C ALA A 17 -27.13 30.97 -28.79
N ILE A 18 -26.80 30.40 -27.63
CA ILE A 18 -26.03 29.15 -27.55
C ILE A 18 -26.83 27.96 -28.10
N GLY A 19 -28.14 27.91 -27.85
CA GLY A 19 -28.99 26.84 -28.38
C GLY A 19 -29.05 26.85 -29.91
N HIS A 20 -29.07 28.04 -30.52
CA HIS A 20 -28.95 28.16 -31.98
C HIS A 20 -27.57 27.73 -32.48
N LEU A 21 -26.50 28.19 -31.83
CA LEU A 21 -25.13 27.80 -32.17
C LEU A 21 -24.96 26.28 -32.14
N VAL A 22 -25.46 25.61 -31.11
CA VAL A 22 -25.39 24.15 -30.99
C VAL A 22 -26.09 23.43 -32.15
N LYS A 23 -27.20 23.97 -32.68
CA LYS A 23 -27.90 23.37 -33.83
C LYS A 23 -27.12 23.49 -35.13
N ASP A 24 -26.27 24.51 -35.25
CA ASP A 24 -25.45 24.75 -36.44
C ASP A 24 -24.24 23.79 -36.52
N TYR A 25 -23.81 23.21 -35.39
CA TYR A 25 -22.70 22.25 -35.33
C TYR A 25 -23.20 20.83 -35.02
N LYS A 26 -22.84 19.88 -35.89
CA LYS A 26 -23.22 18.46 -35.73
C LYS A 26 -22.06 17.54 -35.35
N ASP A 27 -20.83 18.03 -35.39
CA ASP A 27 -19.65 17.24 -35.06
C ASP A 27 -19.37 17.27 -33.55
N SER A 28 -18.81 16.17 -33.05
CA SER A 28 -18.57 16.00 -31.61
C SER A 28 -17.53 16.96 -31.04
N GLY A 29 -16.57 17.41 -31.86
CA GLY A 29 -15.48 18.27 -31.42
C GLY A 29 -15.98 19.68 -31.15
N SER A 30 -16.70 20.26 -32.11
CA SER A 30 -17.31 21.59 -31.98
C SER A 30 -18.32 21.63 -30.84
N LEU A 31 -19.20 20.64 -30.73
CA LEU A 31 -20.17 20.55 -29.63
C LEU A 31 -19.49 20.48 -28.26
N THR A 32 -18.46 19.64 -28.14
CA THR A 32 -17.67 19.54 -26.90
C THR A 32 -17.01 20.87 -26.57
N PHE A 33 -16.39 21.52 -27.55
CA PHE A 33 -15.73 22.82 -27.37
C PHE A 33 -16.72 23.90 -26.93
N ILE A 34 -17.94 23.93 -27.49
CA ILE A 34 -18.99 24.87 -27.06
C ILE A 34 -19.33 24.66 -25.59
N LEU A 35 -19.70 23.44 -25.21
CA LEU A 35 -20.18 23.13 -23.86
C LEU A 35 -19.09 23.31 -22.79
N GLU A 36 -17.85 22.94 -23.11
CA GLU A 36 -16.68 23.13 -22.24
C GLU A 36 -16.46 24.61 -21.89
N ASN A 37 -16.61 25.49 -22.89
CA ASN A 37 -16.30 26.90 -22.77
C ASN A 37 -17.50 27.77 -22.31
N LEU A 38 -18.62 27.17 -21.91
CA LEU A 38 -19.75 27.93 -21.34
C LEU A 38 -19.40 28.64 -20.02
N GLY A 39 -18.43 28.13 -19.25
CA GLY A 39 -18.01 28.72 -17.98
C GLY A 39 -19.16 28.79 -16.95
N GLN A 40 -19.26 29.91 -16.22
CA GLN A 40 -20.39 30.23 -15.34
C GLN A 40 -21.62 30.65 -16.15
N LEU A 41 -22.80 30.16 -15.76
CA LEU A 41 -24.06 30.41 -16.45
C LEU A 41 -24.92 31.42 -15.67
N PRO A 42 -25.61 32.35 -16.36
CA PRO A 42 -26.69 33.15 -15.78
C PRO A 42 -27.82 32.26 -15.23
N LYS A 43 -28.57 32.75 -14.23
CA LYS A 43 -29.68 31.99 -13.63
C LYS A 43 -30.81 31.71 -14.62
N ASP A 44 -31.04 32.65 -15.53
CA ASP A 44 -32.06 32.59 -16.56
C ASP A 44 -31.61 31.81 -17.81
N PHE A 45 -30.36 31.34 -17.88
CA PHE A 45 -29.79 30.65 -19.05
C PHE A 45 -30.76 29.61 -19.67
N ASP A 46 -31.00 29.72 -20.98
CA ASP A 46 -31.84 28.80 -21.74
C ASP A 46 -31.08 27.48 -22.02
N GLY A 47 -31.35 26.49 -21.18
CA GLY A 47 -30.83 25.12 -21.31
C GLY A 47 -31.69 24.19 -22.15
N SER A 48 -32.71 24.68 -22.87
CA SER A 48 -33.71 23.83 -23.56
C SER A 48 -33.12 22.87 -24.60
N PHE A 49 -31.94 23.18 -25.15
CA PHE A 49 -31.24 22.33 -26.12
C PHE A 49 -30.48 21.15 -25.49
N LEU A 50 -30.21 21.19 -24.17
CA LEU A 50 -29.35 20.22 -23.50
C LEU A 50 -29.90 18.78 -23.52
N PRO A 51 -31.21 18.50 -23.32
CA PRO A 51 -31.72 17.13 -23.31
C PRO A 51 -31.45 16.36 -24.60
N GLU A 52 -31.50 17.01 -25.77
CA GLU A 52 -31.21 16.39 -27.06
C GLU A 52 -29.78 15.84 -27.12
N LEU A 53 -28.82 16.57 -26.53
CA LEU A 53 -27.40 16.23 -26.52
C LEU A 53 -27.06 15.03 -25.64
N LEU A 54 -27.95 14.58 -24.74
CA LEU A 54 -27.74 13.37 -23.94
C LEU A 54 -27.86 12.08 -24.76
N THR A 55 -28.51 12.13 -25.91
CA THR A 55 -28.61 10.95 -26.81
C THR A 55 -27.42 10.85 -27.78
N HIS A 56 -26.49 11.81 -27.70
CA HIS A 56 -25.37 11.91 -28.62
C HIS A 56 -24.38 10.74 -28.45
N LYS A 57 -23.90 10.18 -29.57
CA LYS A 57 -23.02 8.99 -29.58
C LYS A 57 -21.70 9.19 -28.82
N ASN A 58 -21.14 10.40 -28.87
CA ASN A 58 -19.89 10.74 -28.19
C ASN A 58 -20.11 11.06 -26.70
N ALA A 59 -19.42 10.32 -25.82
CA ALA A 59 -19.52 10.48 -24.37
C ALA A 59 -19.04 11.85 -23.85
N SER A 60 -18.09 12.52 -24.53
CA SER A 60 -17.62 13.85 -24.13
C SER A 60 -18.72 14.91 -24.27
N VAL A 61 -19.51 14.83 -25.34
CA VAL A 61 -20.68 15.71 -25.52
C VAL A 61 -21.67 15.49 -24.38
N ARG A 62 -22.04 14.23 -24.11
CA ARG A 62 -22.96 13.88 -23.00
C ARG A 62 -22.42 14.33 -21.64
N LEU A 63 -21.14 14.09 -21.37
CA LEU A 63 -20.48 14.50 -20.13
C LEU A 63 -20.59 16.01 -19.90
N TRP A 64 -20.26 16.82 -20.91
CA TRP A 64 -20.34 18.26 -20.78
C TRP A 64 -21.77 18.78 -20.73
N THR A 65 -22.72 18.11 -21.38
CA THR A 65 -24.16 18.37 -21.23
C THR A 65 -24.60 18.16 -19.78
N VAL A 66 -24.23 17.03 -19.17
CA VAL A 66 -24.51 16.73 -17.75
C VAL A 66 -23.87 17.77 -16.82
N LYS A 67 -22.61 18.13 -17.05
CA LYS A 67 -21.95 19.22 -16.30
C LYS A 67 -22.75 20.52 -16.37
N THR A 68 -23.31 20.82 -17.54
CA THR A 68 -24.10 22.03 -17.79
C THR A 68 -25.41 22.01 -17.02
N PHE A 69 -26.13 20.87 -16.98
CA PHE A 69 -27.28 20.72 -16.08
C PHE A 69 -26.92 20.99 -14.62
N GLY A 70 -25.81 20.43 -14.13
CA GLY A 70 -25.33 20.66 -12.77
C GLY A 70 -24.87 22.10 -12.49
N LYS A 71 -24.57 22.90 -13.52
CA LYS A 71 -24.28 24.35 -13.38
C LYS A 71 -25.54 25.19 -13.32
N LEU A 72 -26.61 24.76 -13.98
CA LEU A 72 -27.91 25.45 -14.00
C LEU A 72 -28.65 25.32 -12.68
N ASP A 73 -28.40 24.23 -11.94
CA ASP A 73 -28.95 24.00 -10.60
C ASP A 73 -30.49 24.13 -10.54
N LYS A 74 -31.17 23.58 -11.56
CA LYS A 74 -32.65 23.57 -11.65
C LYS A 74 -33.19 22.18 -11.35
N GLU A 75 -34.11 22.07 -10.38
CA GLU A 75 -34.70 20.78 -9.97
C GLU A 75 -35.41 20.02 -11.09
N GLU A 76 -35.89 20.71 -12.13
CA GLU A 76 -36.53 20.08 -13.30
C GLU A 76 -35.61 19.08 -14.02
N TYR A 77 -34.29 19.27 -13.93
CA TYR A 77 -33.30 18.36 -14.55
C TYR A 77 -32.98 17.13 -13.71
N LEU A 78 -33.49 17.02 -12.48
CA LEU A 78 -33.17 15.88 -11.59
C LEU A 78 -33.63 14.54 -12.18
N ALA A 79 -34.78 14.50 -12.85
CA ALA A 79 -35.28 13.29 -13.50
C ALA A 79 -34.33 12.85 -14.62
N THR A 80 -33.90 13.78 -15.45
CA THR A 80 -32.95 13.55 -16.54
C THR A 80 -31.58 13.13 -16.03
N LEU A 81 -31.07 13.79 -14.98
CA LEU A 81 -29.81 13.43 -14.34
C LEU A 81 -29.88 12.04 -13.71
N LYS A 82 -30.99 11.67 -13.07
CA LYS A 82 -31.22 10.32 -12.53
C LYS A 82 -31.17 9.27 -13.63
N GLU A 83 -31.89 9.49 -14.73
CA GLU A 83 -31.91 8.56 -15.86
C GLU A 83 -30.50 8.39 -16.44
N THR A 84 -29.76 9.49 -16.59
CA THR A 84 -28.37 9.45 -17.08
C THR A 84 -27.44 8.71 -16.12
N ALA A 85 -27.57 8.94 -14.81
CA ALA A 85 -26.78 8.25 -13.79
C ALA A 85 -27.00 6.72 -13.81
N LEU A 86 -28.23 6.28 -14.06
CA LEU A 86 -28.59 4.86 -14.05
C LEU A 86 -28.29 4.15 -15.37
N ASN A 87 -28.44 4.83 -16.51
CA ASN A 87 -28.55 4.16 -17.81
C ASN A 87 -27.48 4.53 -18.84
N ASP A 88 -26.67 5.59 -18.65
CA ASP A 88 -25.62 5.92 -19.62
C ASP A 88 -24.59 4.78 -19.72
N THR A 89 -24.03 4.56 -20.90
CA THR A 89 -23.04 3.50 -21.14
C THR A 89 -21.65 3.86 -20.63
N ASP A 90 -21.36 5.14 -20.43
CA ASP A 90 -20.07 5.64 -19.98
C ASP A 90 -20.08 5.98 -18.48
N THR A 91 -19.27 5.27 -17.69
CA THR A 91 -19.14 5.49 -16.24
C THR A 91 -18.78 6.94 -15.89
N THR A 92 -18.02 7.66 -16.72
CA THR A 92 -17.66 9.06 -16.46
C THR A 92 -18.87 9.97 -16.56
N VAL A 93 -19.72 9.75 -17.56
CA VAL A 93 -20.98 10.50 -17.75
C VAL A 93 -21.93 10.21 -16.58
N ARG A 94 -22.12 8.92 -16.24
CA ARG A 94 -22.93 8.51 -15.10
C ARG A 94 -22.44 9.17 -13.80
N ARG A 95 -21.14 9.10 -13.52
CA ARG A 95 -20.53 9.67 -12.31
C ARG A 95 -20.73 11.18 -12.24
N GLU A 96 -20.56 11.90 -13.34
CA GLU A 96 -20.83 13.34 -13.38
C GLU A 96 -22.31 13.67 -13.16
N ALA A 97 -23.23 12.81 -13.59
CA ALA A 97 -24.66 12.99 -13.33
C ALA A 97 -24.96 12.88 -11.83
N VAL A 98 -24.41 11.86 -11.16
CA VAL A 98 -24.47 11.74 -9.69
C VAL A 98 -23.83 12.94 -9.00
N SER A 99 -22.65 13.37 -9.46
CA SER A 99 -21.97 14.54 -8.91
C SER A 99 -22.80 15.82 -9.09
N SER A 100 -23.50 15.96 -10.22
CA SER A 100 -24.37 17.11 -10.50
C SER A 100 -25.57 17.10 -9.56
N ILE A 101 -26.24 15.95 -9.38
CA ILE A 101 -27.34 15.79 -8.41
C ILE A 101 -26.88 16.19 -6.99
N GLY A 102 -25.71 15.71 -6.55
CA GLY A 102 -25.16 16.05 -5.23
C GLY A 102 -24.83 17.52 -5.05
N ARG A 103 -24.36 18.22 -6.10
CA ARG A 103 -24.06 19.66 -6.05
C ARG A 103 -25.30 20.53 -5.82
N MET A 104 -26.48 20.06 -6.22
CA MET A 104 -27.75 20.79 -6.07
C MET A 104 -28.27 20.81 -4.62
N ARG A 105 -27.80 19.88 -3.77
CA ARG A 105 -28.13 19.81 -2.33
C ARG A 105 -29.64 19.87 -2.01
N SER A 106 -30.49 19.37 -2.92
CA SER A 106 -31.94 19.39 -2.76
C SER A 106 -32.47 18.13 -2.07
N LYS A 107 -33.63 18.24 -1.39
CA LYS A 107 -34.31 17.08 -0.78
C LYS A 107 -34.64 15.99 -1.80
N LYS A 108 -35.02 16.37 -3.03
CA LYS A 108 -35.26 15.43 -4.13
C LYS A 108 -33.97 14.76 -4.59
N GLY A 109 -32.88 15.54 -4.73
CA GLY A 109 -31.56 15.01 -5.05
C GLY A 109 -31.08 13.98 -4.03
N LYS A 110 -31.24 14.27 -2.73
CA LYS A 110 -30.92 13.33 -1.64
C LYS A 110 -31.60 11.97 -1.82
N LYS A 111 -32.90 11.96 -2.10
CA LYS A 111 -33.66 10.71 -2.36
C LYS A 111 -33.11 9.94 -3.56
N ILE A 112 -32.75 10.64 -4.63
CA ILE A 112 -32.15 10.02 -5.82
C ILE A 112 -30.79 9.41 -5.48
N LEU A 113 -29.97 10.09 -4.68
CA LEU A 113 -28.66 9.56 -4.25
C LEU A 113 -28.81 8.28 -3.41
N PHE A 114 -29.83 8.18 -2.55
CA PHE A 114 -30.11 6.92 -1.82
C PHE A 114 -30.45 5.76 -2.75
N GLU A 115 -31.18 6.00 -3.84
CA GLU A 115 -31.43 4.96 -4.84
C GLU A 115 -30.13 4.51 -5.53
N ILE A 116 -29.24 5.46 -5.82
CA ILE A 116 -27.95 5.23 -6.49
C ILE A 116 -26.95 4.48 -5.60
N LEU A 117 -27.11 4.48 -4.27
CA LEU A 117 -26.25 3.67 -3.38
C LEU A 117 -26.33 2.16 -3.68
N LYS A 118 -27.34 1.71 -4.42
CA LYS A 118 -27.54 0.30 -4.83
C LYS A 118 -26.92 -0.03 -6.19
N ASP A 119 -26.19 0.91 -6.79
CA ASP A 119 -25.56 0.71 -8.08
C ASP A 119 -24.46 -0.36 -8.03
N LYS A 120 -24.26 -1.07 -9.14
CA LYS A 120 -23.21 -2.11 -9.25
C LYS A 120 -21.83 -1.51 -9.49
N ASP A 121 -21.73 -0.29 -10.01
CA ASP A 121 -20.45 0.37 -10.26
C ASP A 121 -19.99 1.11 -8.99
N PRO A 122 -18.90 0.66 -8.32
CA PRO A 122 -18.44 1.29 -7.08
C PRO A 122 -18.04 2.75 -7.26
N LYS A 123 -17.65 3.19 -8.46
CA LYS A 123 -17.33 4.61 -8.72
C LYS A 123 -18.59 5.48 -8.65
N ILE A 124 -19.74 4.92 -9.02
CA ILE A 124 -21.04 5.58 -8.95
C ILE A 124 -21.53 5.63 -7.50
N VAL A 125 -21.42 4.52 -6.78
CA VAL A 125 -21.74 4.43 -5.34
C VAL A 125 -20.87 5.42 -4.54
N SER A 126 -19.55 5.43 -4.73
CA SER A 126 -18.66 6.38 -4.05
C SER A 126 -18.99 7.85 -4.35
N GLN A 127 -19.41 8.15 -5.57
CA GLN A 127 -19.83 9.51 -5.92
C GLN A 127 -21.16 9.89 -5.26
N ALA A 128 -22.08 8.94 -5.08
CA ALA A 128 -23.32 9.15 -4.36
C ALA A 128 -23.08 9.35 -2.86
N ILE A 129 -22.20 8.56 -2.25
CA ILE A 129 -21.72 8.75 -0.87
C ILE A 129 -21.19 10.18 -0.71
N ARG A 130 -20.30 10.63 -1.61
CA ARG A 130 -19.76 12.01 -1.58
C ARG A 130 -20.85 13.08 -1.68
N GLY A 131 -21.88 12.85 -2.49
CA GLY A 131 -23.05 13.74 -2.59
C GLY A 131 -23.90 13.77 -1.32
N LEU A 132 -24.00 12.64 -0.61
CA LEU A 132 -24.77 12.50 0.63
C LEU A 132 -24.02 13.03 1.86
N LEU A 133 -22.69 12.98 1.89
CA LEU A 133 -21.88 13.45 3.02
C LEU A 133 -22.07 14.94 3.35
N VAL A 134 -22.59 15.75 2.42
CA VAL A 134 -22.97 17.14 2.72
C VAL A 134 -24.13 17.26 3.72
N PHE A 135 -24.90 16.19 3.88
CA PHE A 135 -26.02 16.05 4.83
C PHE A 135 -25.65 15.18 6.04
N LYS A 136 -24.36 14.93 6.27
CA LYS A 136 -23.87 14.16 7.43
C LYS A 136 -24.38 14.75 8.74
N GLY A 137 -24.84 13.90 9.65
CA GLY A 137 -25.50 14.30 10.90
C GLY A 137 -27.03 14.26 10.84
N GLU A 138 -27.64 14.17 9.66
CA GLU A 138 -29.04 13.75 9.53
C GLU A 138 -29.14 12.24 9.79
N GLU A 139 -30.00 11.82 10.73
CA GLU A 139 -30.16 10.42 11.15
C GLU A 139 -30.36 9.45 9.96
N GLU A 140 -31.29 9.77 9.06
CA GLU A 140 -31.57 8.99 7.85
C GLU A 140 -30.33 8.82 6.95
N VAL A 141 -29.50 9.85 6.82
CA VAL A 141 -28.30 9.82 5.96
C VAL A 141 -27.22 8.97 6.62
N ASP A 142 -26.98 9.20 7.90
CA ASP A 142 -25.95 8.48 8.66
C ASP A 142 -26.27 6.98 8.76
N GLU A 143 -27.54 6.59 8.92
CA GLU A 143 -27.95 5.19 8.89
C GLU A 143 -27.66 4.52 7.54
N GLN A 144 -28.08 5.16 6.45
CA GLN A 144 -27.86 4.64 5.09
C GLN A 144 -26.38 4.51 4.76
N LEU A 145 -25.56 5.51 5.13
CA LEU A 145 -24.12 5.48 4.87
C LEU A 145 -23.38 4.48 5.77
N LYS A 146 -23.69 4.41 7.08
CA LYS A 146 -23.07 3.44 7.98
C LYS A 146 -23.34 1.99 7.57
N ALA A 147 -24.51 1.69 7.01
CA ALA A 147 -24.85 0.36 6.51
C ALA A 147 -23.89 -0.14 5.42
N LEU A 148 -23.25 0.76 4.68
CA LEU A 148 -22.30 0.46 3.61
C LEU A 148 -20.91 0.01 4.13
N VAL A 149 -20.69 -0.04 5.45
CA VAL A 149 -19.48 -0.64 6.03
C VAL A 149 -19.32 -2.12 5.64
N ASN A 150 -20.44 -2.80 5.35
CA ASN A 150 -20.49 -4.19 4.89
C ASN A 150 -20.68 -4.33 3.38
N HIS A 151 -20.49 -3.25 2.60
CA HIS A 151 -20.65 -3.30 1.14
C HIS A 151 -19.67 -4.29 0.49
N GLU A 152 -20.04 -4.95 -0.60
CA GLU A 152 -19.21 -5.96 -1.26
C GLU A 152 -17.88 -5.41 -1.81
N ASN A 153 -17.90 -4.15 -2.25
CA ASN A 153 -16.73 -3.47 -2.78
C ASN A 153 -15.87 -2.78 -1.70
N GLU A 154 -14.56 -3.04 -1.72
CA GLU A 154 -13.54 -2.52 -0.81
C GLU A 154 -13.51 -0.99 -0.78
N MET A 155 -13.55 -0.33 -1.95
CA MET A 155 -13.46 1.13 -2.04
C MET A 155 -14.61 1.81 -1.30
N VAL A 156 -15.81 1.26 -1.41
CA VAL A 156 -16.98 1.75 -0.69
C VAL A 156 -16.80 1.55 0.82
N ARG A 157 -16.40 0.35 1.26
CA ARG A 157 -16.13 0.08 2.69
C ARG A 157 -15.09 1.04 3.26
N THR A 158 -13.98 1.29 2.56
CA THR A 158 -12.92 2.21 2.99
C THR A 158 -13.43 3.63 3.19
N VAL A 159 -14.20 4.17 2.24
CA VAL A 159 -14.76 5.53 2.35
C VAL A 159 -15.67 5.65 3.59
N ILE A 160 -16.47 4.62 3.87
CA ILE A 160 -17.40 4.63 5.00
C ILE A 160 -16.67 4.45 6.33
N TYR A 161 -15.72 3.52 6.39
CA TYR A 161 -14.89 3.30 7.57
C TYR A 161 -14.16 4.58 7.99
N LYS A 162 -13.54 5.27 7.02
CA LYS A 162 -12.92 6.59 7.21
C LYS A 162 -13.87 7.60 7.84
N GLU A 163 -15.05 7.73 7.27
CA GLU A 163 -15.98 8.81 7.60
C GLU A 163 -16.70 8.60 8.93
N TYR A 164 -16.97 7.35 9.33
CA TYR A 164 -17.82 7.04 10.47
C TYR A 164 -17.17 6.20 11.58
N PHE A 165 -16.07 5.51 11.30
CA PHE A 165 -15.54 4.47 12.19
C PHE A 165 -14.04 4.61 12.51
N THR A 166 -13.34 5.57 11.91
CA THR A 166 -11.95 5.85 12.31
C THR A 166 -11.95 6.43 13.71
N GLU A 167 -11.57 5.61 14.69
CA GLU A 167 -11.29 6.06 16.04
C GLU A 167 -10.15 7.08 16.00
N ILE A 168 -10.31 8.16 16.78
CA ILE A 168 -9.17 9.01 17.13
C ILE A 168 -8.31 8.14 18.03
N LYS A 169 -7.36 7.40 17.45
CA LYS A 169 -6.33 6.71 18.24
C LYS A 169 -5.75 7.72 19.21
N ASP A 170 -5.71 7.35 20.49
CA ASP A 170 -4.99 8.10 21.50
C ASP A 170 -3.62 8.45 20.92
N LYS A 171 -3.27 9.75 20.93
CA LYS A 171 -1.99 10.24 20.43
C LYS A 171 -0.89 9.61 21.28
N ASN A 172 -0.39 8.44 20.88
CA ASN A 172 0.75 7.84 21.56
C ASN A 172 1.93 8.80 21.47
N SER A 173 2.38 9.19 22.66
CA SER A 173 3.30 10.24 23.14
C SER A 173 4.48 10.78 22.31
N GLN A 174 4.84 10.24 21.14
CA GLN A 174 6.01 10.69 20.37
C GLN A 174 5.67 11.03 18.91
N PRO A 175 6.36 12.03 18.31
CA PRO A 175 6.28 12.33 16.88
C PRO A 175 6.50 11.08 16.01
N HIS A 176 5.86 11.06 14.83
CA HIS A 176 5.92 9.92 13.92
C HIS A 176 7.35 9.60 13.44
N THR A 177 8.25 10.58 13.42
CA THR A 177 9.66 10.42 13.06
C THR A 177 10.53 9.93 14.21
N GLU A 178 10.14 10.11 15.46
CA GLU A 178 10.99 9.81 16.62
C GLU A 178 10.95 8.34 17.05
N SER A 179 11.95 7.90 17.80
CA SER A 179 12.02 6.56 18.39
C SER A 179 12.38 6.64 19.85
N TYR A 180 11.86 5.70 20.64
CA TYR A 180 12.23 5.55 22.05
C TYR A 180 13.72 5.21 22.22
N ASP A 181 14.42 5.93 23.10
CA ASP A 181 15.86 5.78 23.27
C ASP A 181 16.29 4.38 23.75
N TYR A 182 15.43 3.68 24.50
CA TYR A 182 15.71 2.32 24.95
C TYR A 182 15.70 1.28 23.81
N LEU A 183 15.19 1.65 22.62
CA LEU A 183 15.18 0.79 21.43
C LEU A 183 16.36 1.05 20.49
N LYS A 184 17.06 2.18 20.64
CA LYS A 184 18.10 2.61 19.69
C LYS A 184 19.39 1.81 19.85
N ASN A 185 19.81 1.14 18.76
CA ASN A 185 21.06 0.37 18.65
C ASN A 185 21.16 -0.77 19.67
N VAL A 186 20.07 -1.51 19.84
CA VAL A 186 19.94 -2.57 20.84
C VAL A 186 19.87 -3.95 20.18
N VAL A 187 20.55 -4.92 20.78
CA VAL A 187 20.41 -6.35 20.51
C VAL A 187 19.90 -7.02 21.78
N VAL A 188 18.77 -7.71 21.67
CA VAL A 188 18.14 -8.43 22.79
C VAL A 188 18.30 -9.94 22.56
N ASN A 189 18.91 -10.63 23.53
CA ASN A 189 18.93 -12.09 23.56
C ASN A 189 17.61 -12.60 24.17
N ALA A 190 16.67 -13.00 23.32
CA ALA A 190 15.33 -13.40 23.71
C ALA A 190 14.58 -14.10 22.57
N ASP A 191 13.50 -14.79 22.92
CA ASP A 191 12.44 -15.09 21.96
C ASP A 191 11.83 -13.79 21.41
N ASN A 192 11.57 -13.76 20.10
CA ASN A 192 11.16 -12.53 19.43
C ASN A 192 9.77 -12.06 19.86
N ILE A 193 8.82 -12.96 20.11
CA ILE A 193 7.47 -12.60 20.58
C ILE A 193 7.55 -12.08 22.01
N GLU A 194 8.35 -12.71 22.88
CA GLU A 194 8.55 -12.24 24.25
C GLU A 194 9.15 -10.83 24.30
N ALA A 195 10.15 -10.55 23.46
CA ALA A 195 10.73 -9.22 23.34
C ALA A 195 9.73 -8.20 22.78
N MET A 196 9.02 -8.53 21.69
CA MET A 196 8.06 -7.61 21.06
C MET A 196 6.89 -7.25 21.97
N LYS A 197 6.44 -8.15 22.85
CA LYS A 197 5.41 -7.84 23.86
C LYS A 197 5.78 -6.69 24.80
N LEU A 198 7.06 -6.37 24.93
CA LEU A 198 7.55 -5.25 25.74
C LEU A 198 7.59 -3.91 24.97
N LEU A 199 7.41 -3.94 23.65
CA LEU A 199 7.43 -2.74 22.81
C LEU A 199 6.05 -2.08 22.80
N LYS A 200 6.05 -0.74 22.86
CA LYS A 200 4.85 0.07 22.61
C LYS A 200 4.39 -0.09 21.15
N ASP A 201 3.08 0.01 20.96
CA ASP A 201 2.46 0.08 19.63
C ASP A 201 3.09 1.22 18.81
N GLU A 202 3.18 1.03 17.49
CA GLU A 202 3.67 2.06 16.57
C GLU A 202 5.02 2.69 16.98
N SER A 203 6.00 1.84 17.32
CA SER A 203 7.36 2.23 17.72
C SER A 203 8.44 1.97 16.65
N ILE A 204 8.15 1.19 15.60
CA ILE A 204 9.10 0.78 14.56
C ILE A 204 8.79 1.42 13.21
N HIS A 205 9.83 1.89 12.49
CA HIS A 205 9.70 2.54 11.19
C HIS A 205 9.88 1.60 9.99
N LEU A 206 10.66 0.55 10.14
CA LEU A 206 10.88 -0.45 9.09
C LEU A 206 11.25 -1.78 9.73
N THR A 207 10.54 -2.85 9.37
CA THR A 207 10.98 -4.20 9.67
C THR A 207 11.54 -4.83 8.40
N PHE A 208 12.82 -5.23 8.41
CA PHE A 208 13.41 -6.03 7.34
C PHE A 208 13.98 -7.30 7.93
N THR A 209 13.48 -8.44 7.46
CA THR A 209 13.82 -9.72 8.06
C THR A 209 13.79 -10.86 7.06
N SER A 210 14.39 -11.97 7.47
CA SER A 210 14.17 -13.27 6.86
C SER A 210 14.00 -14.30 7.96
N PRO A 211 12.81 -14.89 8.10
CA PRO A 211 12.61 -15.94 9.08
C PRO A 211 13.45 -17.18 8.76
N PRO A 212 13.70 -18.06 9.74
CA PRO A 212 14.15 -19.42 9.47
C PRO A 212 13.18 -20.13 8.51
N TYR A 213 13.70 -20.78 7.47
CA TYR A 213 12.84 -21.48 6.49
C TYR A 213 12.47 -22.87 7.00
N TYR A 214 11.20 -23.28 6.80
CA TYR A 214 10.63 -24.53 7.30
C TYR A 214 11.53 -25.76 7.04
N ASN A 215 12.12 -26.31 8.11
CA ASN A 215 12.95 -27.51 8.10
C ASN A 215 14.03 -27.54 6.99
N ALA A 216 14.50 -26.36 6.59
CA ALA A 216 15.53 -26.22 5.55
C ALA A 216 16.95 -26.38 6.13
N ARG A 217 17.09 -26.24 7.45
CA ARG A 217 18.34 -26.29 8.21
C ARG A 217 18.11 -27.01 9.55
N ASP A 218 19.19 -27.56 10.11
CA ASP A 218 19.13 -28.45 11.27
C ASP A 218 18.73 -27.73 12.59
N TYR A 219 18.79 -26.40 12.63
CA TYR A 219 18.51 -25.58 13.81
C TYR A 219 17.05 -25.06 13.88
N SER A 220 16.19 -25.39 12.92
CA SER A 220 14.79 -24.93 12.92
C SER A 220 13.84 -26.06 12.54
N ILE A 221 13.41 -26.81 13.55
CA ILE A 221 12.51 -27.96 13.40
C ILE A 221 11.09 -27.54 13.79
N TYR A 222 10.18 -27.64 12.84
CA TYR A 222 8.76 -27.39 13.01
C TYR A 222 7.96 -28.69 12.84
N PRO A 223 6.92 -28.95 13.68
CA PRO A 223 6.10 -30.15 13.61
C PRO A 223 5.37 -30.34 12.27
N SER A 224 4.92 -29.24 11.67
CA SER A 224 4.25 -29.24 10.37
C SER A 224 4.41 -27.89 9.67
N TYR A 225 4.17 -27.89 8.36
CA TYR A 225 4.19 -26.66 7.57
C TYR A 225 3.12 -25.66 8.01
N LYS A 226 1.95 -26.17 8.43
CA LYS A 226 0.88 -25.34 8.98
C LYS A 226 1.33 -24.64 10.28
N HIS A 227 1.94 -25.39 11.20
CA HIS A 227 2.45 -24.83 12.45
C HIS A 227 3.56 -23.79 12.21
N TYR A 228 4.37 -23.99 11.18
CA TYR A 228 5.35 -22.98 10.74
C TYR A 228 4.68 -21.69 10.26
N LEU A 229 3.65 -21.78 9.43
CA LEU A 229 2.90 -20.59 8.98
C LEU A 229 2.19 -19.89 10.13
N GLU A 230 1.61 -20.64 11.08
CA GLU A 230 0.99 -20.10 12.30
C GLU A 230 2.01 -19.36 13.17
N PHE A 231 3.21 -19.93 13.36
CA PHE A 231 4.30 -19.27 14.06
C PHE A 231 4.69 -17.94 13.38
N LEU A 232 4.88 -17.93 12.06
CA LEU A 232 5.16 -16.69 11.32
C LEU A 232 4.02 -15.68 11.44
N ALA A 233 2.77 -16.16 11.40
CA ALA A 233 1.60 -15.31 11.57
C ALA A 233 1.58 -14.64 12.95
N ASP A 234 1.98 -15.36 14.00
CA ASP A 234 2.09 -14.79 15.35
C ASP A 234 3.17 -13.73 15.46
N VAL A 235 4.35 -13.98 14.88
CA VAL A 235 5.43 -12.99 14.80
C VAL A 235 4.97 -11.76 14.03
N PHE A 236 4.39 -11.92 12.84
CA PHE A 236 4.01 -10.78 12.01
C PHE A 236 2.78 -10.01 12.50
N ARG A 237 1.97 -10.61 13.37
CA ARG A 237 0.91 -9.91 14.10
C ARG A 237 1.51 -8.93 15.13
N GLU A 238 2.52 -9.35 15.87
CA GLU A 238 3.24 -8.45 16.78
C GLU A 238 4.02 -7.38 16.00
N VAL A 239 4.66 -7.75 14.88
CA VAL A 239 5.32 -6.77 13.99
C VAL A 239 4.32 -5.72 13.49
N HIS A 240 3.09 -6.13 13.12
CA HIS A 240 2.05 -5.18 12.69
C HIS A 240 1.70 -4.20 13.81
N ARG A 241 1.48 -4.69 15.03
CA ARG A 241 1.18 -3.86 16.20
C ARG A 241 2.25 -2.79 16.43
N ILE A 242 3.53 -3.18 16.46
CA ILE A 242 4.65 -2.26 16.74
C ILE A 242 5.05 -1.40 15.53
N THR A 243 4.66 -1.75 14.31
CA THR A 243 4.97 -0.93 13.12
C THR A 243 4.11 0.33 13.11
N LYS A 244 4.72 1.48 12.84
CA LYS A 244 4.02 2.75 12.70
C LYS A 244 3.06 2.76 11.51
N GLU A 245 1.98 3.53 11.58
CA GLU A 245 1.03 3.67 10.47
C GLU A 245 1.75 4.08 9.16
N GLY A 246 1.43 3.40 8.04
CA GLY A 246 2.02 3.72 6.74
C GLY A 246 3.50 3.33 6.59
N ARG A 247 4.07 2.58 7.54
CA ARG A 247 5.45 2.07 7.52
C ARG A 247 5.52 0.61 7.08
N PHE A 248 6.75 0.16 6.81
CA PHE A 248 6.98 -1.01 5.96
C PHE A 248 7.46 -2.24 6.72
N LEU A 249 7.03 -3.40 6.21
CA LEU A 249 7.55 -4.72 6.51
C LEU A 249 8.06 -5.32 5.19
N ILE A 250 9.33 -5.71 5.15
CA ILE A 250 9.93 -6.45 4.04
C ILE A 250 10.36 -7.82 4.54
N VAL A 251 9.78 -8.86 3.94
CA VAL A 251 10.03 -10.26 4.31
C VAL A 251 10.78 -10.95 3.19
N ASN A 252 12.04 -11.28 3.44
CA ASN A 252 12.79 -12.13 2.53
C ASN A 252 12.48 -13.60 2.78
N THR A 253 11.89 -14.28 1.80
CA THR A 253 11.64 -15.73 1.83
C THR A 253 11.83 -16.36 0.44
N SER A 254 11.90 -17.69 0.39
CA SER A 254 11.96 -18.42 -0.88
C SER A 254 11.14 -19.70 -0.83
N PRO A 255 10.63 -20.19 -1.98
CA PRO A 255 10.04 -21.53 -2.03
C PRO A 255 11.10 -22.61 -1.75
N ILE A 256 10.88 -23.42 -0.72
CA ILE A 256 11.79 -24.49 -0.31
C ILE A 256 11.39 -25.84 -0.90
N ILE A 257 12.36 -26.75 -0.98
CA ILE A 257 12.13 -28.13 -1.46
C ILE A 257 12.42 -29.09 -0.32
N ILE A 258 11.42 -29.89 0.04
CA ILE A 258 11.59 -31.02 0.95
C ILE A 258 11.94 -32.26 0.14
N PRO A 259 13.08 -32.92 0.42
CA PRO A 259 13.49 -34.11 -0.29
C PRO A 259 12.48 -35.24 -0.06
N ARG A 260 12.43 -36.18 -1.01
CA ARG A 260 11.61 -37.39 -0.87
C ARG A 260 12.14 -38.24 0.29
N ILE A 261 11.22 -38.88 1.03
CA ILE A 261 11.57 -39.81 2.12
C ILE A 261 12.18 -41.09 1.54
N SER A 262 11.62 -41.59 0.44
CA SER A 262 12.09 -42.80 -0.25
C SER A 262 11.79 -42.73 -1.75
N ARG A 263 12.20 -43.76 -2.51
CA ARG A 263 11.95 -43.84 -3.97
C ARG A 263 10.46 -43.91 -4.34
N SER A 264 9.60 -44.33 -3.42
CA SER A 264 8.14 -44.37 -3.63
C SER A 264 7.45 -43.03 -3.36
N HIS A 265 8.18 -42.02 -2.88
CA HIS A 265 7.64 -40.70 -2.57
C HIS A 265 8.19 -39.63 -3.51
N SER A 266 7.38 -38.60 -3.76
CA SER A 266 7.83 -37.40 -4.47
C SER A 266 8.38 -36.36 -3.49
N SER A 267 9.33 -35.55 -3.95
CA SER A 267 9.73 -34.33 -3.26
C SER A 267 8.58 -33.32 -3.29
N LYS A 268 8.38 -32.56 -2.21
CA LYS A 268 7.40 -31.47 -2.16
C LYS A 268 8.10 -30.12 -2.21
N ARG A 269 7.47 -29.12 -2.81
CA ARG A 269 7.95 -27.74 -2.81
C ARG A 269 6.93 -26.87 -2.08
N TYR A 270 7.35 -26.18 -1.04
CA TYR A 270 6.48 -25.30 -0.26
C TYR A 270 6.70 -23.83 -0.67
N PRO A 271 5.66 -23.14 -1.15
CA PRO A 271 5.75 -21.77 -1.63
C PRO A 271 5.61 -20.73 -0.50
N ILE A 272 6.51 -20.76 0.50
CA ILE A 272 6.50 -19.88 1.71
C ILE A 272 6.04 -18.43 1.45
N PRO A 273 6.67 -17.65 0.52
CA PRO A 273 6.28 -16.25 0.31
C PRO A 273 4.81 -16.06 -0.08
N PHE A 274 4.22 -17.06 -0.74
CA PHE A 274 2.85 -17.02 -1.23
C PHE A 274 1.87 -17.56 -0.19
N ASP A 275 2.28 -18.54 0.61
CA ASP A 275 1.41 -19.13 1.63
C ASP A 275 1.25 -18.24 2.88
N ILE A 276 2.24 -17.40 3.19
CA ILE A 276 2.15 -16.43 4.31
C ILE A 276 1.40 -15.14 3.93
N HIS A 277 1.32 -14.83 2.63
CA HIS A 277 0.69 -13.61 2.12
C HIS A 277 -0.76 -13.41 2.59
N PRO A 278 -1.67 -14.41 2.53
CA PRO A 278 -3.05 -14.24 2.99
C PRO A 278 -3.14 -13.84 4.46
N TYR A 279 -2.31 -14.45 5.33
CA TYR A 279 -2.26 -14.12 6.75
C TYR A 279 -1.87 -12.66 6.98
N LEU A 280 -0.90 -12.14 6.22
CA LEU A 280 -0.48 -10.75 6.31
C LEU A 280 -1.59 -9.79 5.86
N MET A 281 -2.28 -10.11 4.75
CA MET A 281 -3.40 -9.30 4.27
C MET A 281 -4.55 -9.25 5.29
N GLU A 282 -4.91 -10.38 5.91
CA GLU A 282 -5.94 -10.46 6.95
C GLU A 282 -5.60 -9.66 8.22
N MET A 283 -4.31 -9.52 8.55
CA MET A 283 -3.85 -8.72 9.70
C MET A 283 -3.90 -7.20 9.47
N GLY A 284 -4.18 -6.75 8.24
CA GLY A 284 -4.16 -5.33 7.88
C GLY A 284 -2.79 -4.84 7.37
N TRP A 285 -2.02 -5.73 6.75
CA TRP A 285 -0.94 -5.32 5.85
C TRP A 285 -1.49 -5.09 4.44
N GLU A 286 -0.93 -4.11 3.74
CA GLU A 286 -1.14 -3.89 2.31
C GLU A 286 0.07 -4.40 1.56
N PHE A 287 -0.13 -5.27 0.57
CA PHE A 287 0.92 -5.68 -0.35
C PHE A 287 1.24 -4.53 -1.32
N ILE A 288 2.51 -4.16 -1.40
CA ILE A 288 2.98 -3.04 -2.21
C ILE A 288 3.73 -3.54 -3.44
N ASP A 289 4.64 -4.50 -3.26
CA ASP A 289 5.50 -4.99 -4.35
C ASP A 289 6.13 -6.36 -4.00
N ASP A 290 6.57 -7.10 -5.02
CA ASP A 290 7.43 -8.27 -4.90
C ASP A 290 8.77 -8.01 -5.59
N ILE A 291 9.81 -7.85 -4.76
CA ILE A 291 11.17 -7.71 -5.28
C ILE A 291 11.78 -9.11 -5.43
N VAL A 292 12.22 -9.43 -6.64
CA VAL A 292 12.90 -10.67 -6.98
C VAL A 292 14.41 -10.50 -6.82
N TRP A 293 14.96 -11.09 -5.77
CA TRP A 293 16.42 -11.21 -5.63
C TRP A 293 16.94 -12.32 -6.53
N LEU A 294 17.60 -11.94 -7.62
CA LEU A 294 18.23 -12.83 -8.58
C LEU A 294 19.70 -13.08 -8.20
N LYS A 295 20.00 -14.32 -7.85
CA LYS A 295 21.35 -14.81 -7.56
C LYS A 295 22.02 -15.38 -8.81
N PRO A 296 23.36 -15.39 -8.90
CA PRO A 296 24.05 -16.12 -9.96
C PRO A 296 23.68 -17.61 -9.95
N GLU A 297 23.55 -18.22 -11.13
CA GLU A 297 23.21 -19.64 -11.23
C GLU A 297 24.24 -20.56 -10.54
N ALA A 298 25.52 -20.16 -10.58
CA ALA A 298 26.61 -20.89 -9.92
C ALA A 298 26.47 -20.98 -8.40
N SER A 299 25.66 -20.12 -7.76
CA SER A 299 25.50 -20.09 -6.31
C SER A 299 24.34 -20.96 -5.80
N VAL A 300 23.66 -21.71 -6.67
CA VAL A 300 22.51 -22.55 -6.29
C VAL A 300 22.70 -24.02 -6.65
N LYS A 301 21.93 -24.90 -6.01
CA LYS A 301 21.99 -26.35 -6.27
C LYS A 301 21.57 -26.65 -7.71
N ASN A 302 22.39 -27.43 -8.42
CA ASN A 302 22.06 -27.91 -9.76
C ASN A 302 20.94 -28.96 -9.70
N ARG A 303 19.78 -28.62 -10.27
CA ARG A 303 18.58 -29.45 -10.40
C ARG A 303 18.29 -29.85 -11.85
N ILE A 304 18.87 -29.11 -12.81
CA ILE A 304 18.60 -29.30 -14.23
C ILE A 304 19.46 -30.38 -14.87
N GLY A 305 20.55 -30.80 -14.22
CA GLY A 305 21.54 -31.73 -14.77
C GLY A 305 20.96 -33.02 -15.36
N GLY A 306 19.96 -33.64 -14.72
CA GLY A 306 19.29 -34.82 -15.28
C GLY A 306 18.59 -34.50 -16.61
N PHE A 307 17.81 -33.43 -16.66
CA PHE A 307 17.11 -33.01 -17.87
C PHE A 307 18.07 -32.66 -19.02
N MET A 308 19.24 -32.07 -18.72
CA MET A 308 20.25 -31.80 -19.74
C MET A 308 20.73 -33.06 -20.46
N GLN A 309 20.78 -34.20 -19.75
CA GLN A 309 21.20 -35.48 -20.31
C GLN A 309 20.09 -36.13 -21.14
N HIS A 310 18.89 -36.26 -20.58
CA HIS A 310 17.85 -37.10 -21.17
C HIS A 310 16.78 -36.32 -21.97
N ARG A 311 16.60 -35.01 -21.72
CA ARG A 311 15.64 -34.10 -22.38
C ARG A 311 14.20 -34.64 -22.49
N LYS A 312 13.78 -35.42 -21.48
CA LYS A 312 12.46 -36.08 -21.47
C LYS A 312 11.42 -35.11 -20.91
N PRO A 313 10.24 -34.96 -21.56
CA PRO A 313 9.11 -34.25 -20.98
C PRO A 313 8.80 -34.71 -19.55
N LEU A 314 8.24 -33.81 -18.73
CA LEU A 314 7.97 -33.99 -17.29
C LEU A 314 9.23 -34.07 -16.39
N GLY A 315 10.43 -34.18 -16.96
CA GLY A 315 11.69 -34.17 -16.21
C GLY A 315 12.30 -32.78 -15.98
N TYR A 316 11.72 -31.71 -16.55
CA TYR A 316 12.26 -30.36 -16.47
C TYR A 316 12.18 -29.80 -15.04
N LYS A 317 13.34 -29.54 -14.43
CA LYS A 317 13.48 -28.97 -13.09
C LYS A 317 14.60 -27.91 -13.08
N PRO A 318 14.28 -26.62 -13.30
CA PRO A 318 15.30 -25.57 -13.38
C PRO A 318 15.98 -25.31 -12.04
N ASN A 319 17.18 -24.73 -12.13
CA ASN A 319 17.90 -24.20 -10.97
C ASN A 319 17.12 -23.03 -10.38
N SER A 320 16.85 -23.07 -9.07
CA SER A 320 16.08 -22.02 -8.39
C SER A 320 17.02 -20.89 -7.98
N VAL A 321 17.17 -19.89 -8.86
CA VAL A 321 18.10 -18.76 -8.68
C VAL A 321 17.50 -17.54 -7.99
N THR A 322 16.21 -17.59 -7.65
CA THR A 322 15.48 -16.44 -7.08
C THR A 322 15.07 -16.63 -5.63
N GLU A 323 15.05 -15.53 -4.89
CA GLU A 323 14.31 -15.36 -3.64
C GLU A 323 13.40 -14.13 -3.76
N TYR A 324 12.42 -14.00 -2.87
CA TYR A 324 11.47 -12.91 -2.88
C TYR A 324 11.68 -12.04 -1.65
N LEU A 325 11.65 -10.73 -1.85
CA LEU A 325 11.47 -9.72 -0.81
C LEU A 325 10.05 -9.20 -0.99
N MET A 326 9.13 -9.76 -0.20
CA MET A 326 7.73 -9.35 -0.23
C MET A 326 7.59 -8.05 0.56
N VAL A 327 7.12 -6.98 -0.11
CA VAL A 327 7.04 -5.63 0.46
C VAL A 327 5.61 -5.35 0.89
N TYR A 328 5.45 -5.09 2.18
CA TYR A 328 4.18 -4.77 2.81
C TYR A 328 4.23 -3.41 3.49
N ARG A 329 3.08 -2.76 3.60
CA ARG A 329 2.89 -1.52 4.34
C ARG A 329 1.74 -1.65 5.33
N LYS A 330 1.91 -1.16 6.55
CA LYS A 330 0.80 -1.10 7.51
C LYS A 330 -0.27 -0.15 6.95
N SER A 331 -1.51 -0.62 6.85
CA SER A 331 -2.59 0.13 6.19
C SER A 331 -2.67 1.58 6.66
N THR A 332 -2.89 2.49 5.73
CA THR A 332 -3.11 3.90 5.99
C THR A 332 -3.97 4.52 4.90
N GLU A 333 -4.86 5.43 5.30
CA GLU A 333 -5.65 6.23 4.37
C GLU A 333 -4.97 7.55 3.99
N LYS A 334 -3.78 7.79 4.56
CA LYS A 334 -3.01 9.01 4.33
C LYS A 334 -2.16 8.83 3.08
N LEU A 335 -2.04 9.91 2.31
CA LEU A 335 -1.19 9.91 1.12
C LEU A 335 0.28 9.73 1.52
N LEU A 336 1.11 9.21 0.61
CA LEU A 336 2.54 9.01 0.86
C LEU A 336 3.23 10.30 1.34
N ASP A 337 2.87 11.44 0.76
CA ASP A 337 3.34 12.77 1.15
C ASP A 337 3.14 13.10 2.63
N TRP A 338 2.08 12.58 3.27
CA TRP A 338 1.88 12.80 4.70
C TRP A 338 3.04 12.26 5.51
N ASN A 339 3.58 11.10 5.12
CA ASN A 339 4.68 10.44 5.80
C ASN A 339 6.00 11.20 5.55
N ILE A 340 6.23 11.63 4.31
CA ILE A 340 7.43 12.39 3.91
C ILE A 340 7.48 13.77 4.61
N LYS A 341 6.35 14.47 4.68
CA LYS A 341 6.25 15.82 5.29
C LYS A 341 6.46 15.84 6.81
N GLN A 342 6.59 14.68 7.47
CA GLN A 342 6.92 14.63 8.90
C GLN A 342 8.41 14.92 9.17
N TYR A 343 9.29 14.80 8.16
CA TYR A 343 10.73 14.99 8.31
C TYR A 343 11.15 16.43 8.01
N ASP A 344 12.19 16.89 8.70
CA ASP A 344 12.84 18.15 8.37
C ASP A 344 13.62 18.05 7.05
N TRP A 345 13.96 19.20 6.49
CA TRP A 345 14.58 19.28 5.16
C TRP A 345 15.96 18.63 5.10
N ASN A 346 16.75 18.69 6.18
CA ASN A 346 18.08 18.08 6.21
C ASN A 346 17.96 16.57 6.20
N THR A 347 17.08 16.00 7.03
CA THR A 347 16.84 14.55 7.05
C THR A 347 16.39 14.03 5.68
N ILE A 348 15.52 14.77 4.98
CA ILE A 348 15.09 14.41 3.62
C ILE A 348 16.28 14.41 2.65
N LEU A 349 17.11 15.47 2.65
CA LEU A 349 18.27 15.59 1.77
C LEU A 349 19.30 14.49 2.05
N GLU A 350 19.59 14.22 3.31
CA GLU A 350 20.57 13.22 3.72
C GLU A 350 20.10 11.78 3.52
N SER A 351 18.77 11.56 3.45
CA SER A 351 18.18 10.25 3.18
C SER A 351 18.00 9.97 1.69
N LYS A 352 18.25 10.96 0.83
CA LYS A 352 18.07 10.83 -0.62
C LYS A 352 18.92 9.67 -1.16
N VAL A 353 18.27 8.77 -1.89
CA VAL A 353 18.93 7.68 -2.59
C VAL A 353 19.81 8.26 -3.70
N ALA A 354 21.08 7.86 -3.74
CA ALA A 354 22.02 8.29 -4.76
C ALA A 354 21.67 7.73 -6.15
N ASP A 355 22.21 8.33 -7.21
CA ASP A 355 22.05 7.86 -8.58
C ASP A 355 22.54 6.40 -8.74
N GLY A 356 22.05 5.71 -9.77
CA GLY A 356 22.29 4.28 -9.97
C GLY A 356 21.39 3.38 -9.13
N TYR A 357 20.25 3.91 -8.68
CA TYR A 357 19.19 3.13 -8.03
C TYR A 357 18.51 2.16 -9.01
N GLU A 358 17.90 1.12 -8.47
CA GLU A 358 17.16 0.13 -9.26
C GLU A 358 15.85 0.71 -9.78
N THR A 359 15.58 0.48 -11.06
CA THR A 359 14.34 0.88 -11.72
C THR A 359 13.39 -0.29 -11.95
N THR A 360 13.77 -1.49 -11.52
CA THR A 360 12.97 -2.71 -11.67
C THR A 360 12.86 -3.45 -10.34
N ASN A 361 11.87 -4.32 -10.23
CA ASN A 361 11.71 -5.21 -9.08
C ASN A 361 12.68 -6.42 -9.13
N VAL A 362 13.61 -6.50 -10.08
CA VAL A 362 14.60 -7.60 -10.15
C VAL A 362 15.97 -7.11 -9.70
N TRP A 363 16.43 -7.57 -8.53
CA TRP A 363 17.70 -7.16 -7.95
C TRP A 363 18.76 -8.24 -8.13
N LYS A 364 19.82 -7.92 -8.88
CA LYS A 364 20.95 -8.83 -9.11
C LYS A 364 22.01 -8.61 -8.03
N ILE A 365 22.06 -9.52 -7.07
CA ILE A 365 22.98 -9.41 -5.92
C ILE A 365 23.58 -10.78 -5.64
N ASP A 366 24.90 -10.83 -5.47
CA ASP A 366 25.60 -12.06 -5.11
C ASP A 366 25.31 -12.44 -3.65
N PRO A 367 25.10 -13.73 -3.33
CA PRO A 367 24.95 -14.18 -1.95
C PRO A 367 26.27 -14.04 -1.17
N CYS A 368 26.16 -13.94 0.15
CA CYS A 368 27.30 -13.89 1.06
C CYS A 368 27.40 -15.19 1.87
N PHE A 369 28.60 -15.50 2.37
CA PHE A 369 28.86 -16.63 3.26
C PHE A 369 29.45 -16.14 4.58
N ASP A 370 28.95 -16.67 5.69
CA ASP A 370 29.52 -16.47 7.03
C ASP A 370 29.84 -17.84 7.64
N LYS A 371 30.95 -17.91 8.39
CA LYS A 371 31.44 -19.17 8.97
C LYS A 371 30.58 -19.65 10.14
N VAL A 372 29.95 -18.73 10.85
CA VAL A 372 29.15 -18.98 12.06
C VAL A 372 27.68 -19.07 11.68
N HIS A 373 27.19 -18.19 10.80
CA HIS A 373 25.79 -18.20 10.37
C HIS A 373 25.65 -18.65 8.91
N SER A 374 25.03 -19.81 8.69
CA SER A 374 24.97 -20.42 7.36
C SER A 374 24.03 -19.74 6.33
N ALA A 375 23.23 -18.77 6.77
CA ALA A 375 22.18 -18.13 5.97
C ALA A 375 22.11 -16.60 6.16
N VAL A 376 23.21 -15.89 5.88
CA VAL A 376 23.29 -14.42 6.05
C VAL A 376 22.90 -13.69 4.76
N PHE A 377 22.03 -12.68 4.86
CA PHE A 377 21.75 -11.78 3.72
C PHE A 377 22.97 -10.92 3.38
N PRO A 378 23.25 -10.66 2.09
CA PRO A 378 24.32 -9.75 1.69
C PRO A 378 24.11 -8.34 2.25
N VAL A 379 25.21 -7.66 2.61
CA VAL A 379 25.19 -6.25 3.05
C VAL A 379 24.52 -5.35 2.02
N GLU A 380 24.75 -5.60 0.72
CA GLU A 380 24.12 -4.83 -0.36
C GLU A 380 22.59 -4.98 -0.37
N LEU A 381 22.06 -6.18 -0.09
CA LEU A 381 20.62 -6.39 0.02
C LEU A 381 20.03 -5.58 1.18
N CYS A 382 20.65 -5.66 2.36
CA CYS A 382 20.25 -4.85 3.52
C CYS A 382 20.33 -3.35 3.24
N LYS A 383 21.43 -2.91 2.61
CA LYS A 383 21.66 -1.50 2.29
C LYS A 383 20.54 -0.96 1.42
N ARG A 384 20.18 -1.69 0.36
CA ARG A 384 19.14 -1.27 -0.58
C ARG A 384 17.77 -1.17 0.08
N VAL A 385 17.38 -2.18 0.87
CA VAL A 385 16.09 -2.15 1.61
C VAL A 385 16.06 -0.97 2.60
N ILE A 386 17.11 -0.78 3.40
CA ILE A 386 17.17 0.30 4.39
C ILE A 386 17.11 1.67 3.70
N GLN A 387 17.83 1.87 2.60
CA GLN A 387 17.82 3.15 1.89
C GLN A 387 16.48 3.46 1.21
N TYR A 388 15.75 2.45 0.73
CA TYR A 388 14.50 2.67 -0.02
C TYR A 388 13.28 2.81 0.87
N TYR A 389 13.30 2.23 2.08
CA TYR A 389 12.13 2.13 2.94
C TYR A 389 12.29 2.80 4.32
N SER A 390 13.40 3.51 4.58
CA SER A 390 13.54 4.33 5.79
C SER A 390 14.37 5.61 5.59
N TYR A 391 14.13 6.60 6.42
CA TYR A 391 14.93 7.82 6.52
C TYR A 391 16.09 7.63 7.49
N LYS A 392 17.07 8.55 7.49
CA LYS A 392 18.04 8.63 8.58
C LYS A 392 17.33 8.82 9.92
N ASP A 393 17.98 8.33 10.97
CA ASP A 393 17.49 8.28 12.36
C ASP A 393 16.24 7.43 12.61
N ASP A 394 15.58 6.90 11.56
CA ASP A 394 14.52 5.89 11.70
C ASP A 394 15.06 4.63 12.42
N LEU A 395 14.16 3.98 13.17
CA LEU A 395 14.43 2.71 13.82
C LEU A 395 14.05 1.53 12.93
N VAL A 396 15.05 0.75 12.51
CA VAL A 396 14.87 -0.48 11.75
C VAL A 396 14.92 -1.72 12.66
N PHE A 397 14.08 -2.70 12.38
CA PHE A 397 13.88 -3.87 13.22
C PHE A 397 14.08 -5.19 12.45
N ASP A 398 14.70 -6.17 13.11
CA ASP A 398 14.76 -7.55 12.64
C ASP A 398 14.46 -8.51 13.80
N PRO A 399 13.30 -9.21 13.78
CA PRO A 399 12.94 -10.19 14.79
C PRO A 399 13.74 -11.51 14.70
N PHE A 400 14.58 -11.67 13.68
CA PHE A 400 15.41 -12.85 13.43
C PHE A 400 16.86 -12.41 13.16
N GLY A 401 17.48 -11.75 14.15
CA GLY A 401 18.71 -10.96 13.95
C GLY A 401 19.93 -11.72 13.43
N GLY A 402 20.02 -13.03 13.68
CA GLY A 402 21.08 -13.91 13.19
C GLY A 402 22.47 -13.33 13.49
N SER A 403 23.28 -13.15 12.43
CA SER A 403 24.63 -12.58 12.55
C SER A 403 24.69 -11.05 12.75
N GLY A 404 23.55 -10.35 12.81
CA GLY A 404 23.46 -8.91 13.00
C GLY A 404 23.79 -8.06 11.78
N THR A 405 23.72 -8.64 10.57
CA THR A 405 24.10 -7.94 9.32
C THR A 405 23.20 -6.73 9.04
N MET A 406 21.89 -6.83 9.34
CA MET A 406 20.96 -5.71 9.19
C MET A 406 21.36 -4.55 10.12
N GLY A 407 21.51 -4.80 11.42
CA GLY A 407 21.87 -3.75 12.39
C GLY A 407 23.20 -3.07 12.10
N LYS A 408 24.23 -3.83 11.69
CA LYS A 408 25.52 -3.27 11.23
C LYS A 408 25.35 -2.35 10.03
N THR A 409 24.50 -2.73 9.08
CA THR A 409 24.25 -1.95 7.86
C THR A 409 23.44 -0.69 8.18
N ALA A 410 22.41 -0.80 9.01
CA ALA A 410 21.59 0.31 9.49
C ALA A 410 22.45 1.39 10.15
N LYS A 411 23.31 0.98 11.10
CA LYS A 411 24.23 1.87 11.79
C LYS A 411 25.13 2.65 10.82
N LYS A 412 25.72 1.97 9.83
CA LYS A 412 26.56 2.60 8.80
C LYS A 412 25.80 3.58 7.91
N LEU A 413 24.49 3.39 7.74
CA LEU A 413 23.62 4.28 6.98
C LEU A 413 23.02 5.41 7.81
N GLY A 414 23.38 5.53 9.10
CA GLY A 414 22.82 6.54 9.99
C GLY A 414 21.36 6.26 10.37
N ARG A 415 21.01 4.98 10.54
CA ARG A 415 19.72 4.53 11.11
C ARG A 415 19.97 3.87 12.46
N HIS A 416 18.98 3.93 13.34
CA HIS A 416 18.97 3.14 14.57
C HIS A 416 18.46 1.74 14.28
N PHE A 417 18.86 0.76 15.09
CA PHE A 417 18.35 -0.60 14.94
C PHE A 417 17.94 -1.24 16.27
N LEU A 418 17.00 -2.18 16.17
CA LEU A 418 16.67 -3.16 17.18
C LEU A 418 16.78 -4.55 16.55
N LEU A 419 17.47 -5.48 17.24
CA LEU A 419 17.55 -6.89 16.84
C LEU A 419 17.08 -7.77 18.00
N THR A 420 16.36 -8.85 17.69
CA THR A 420 16.15 -9.96 18.64
C THR A 420 16.79 -11.23 18.09
N GLU A 421 17.50 -11.96 18.94
CA GLU A 421 18.11 -13.23 18.59
C GLU A 421 18.04 -14.20 19.77
N LYS A 422 17.47 -15.38 19.54
CA LYS A 422 17.24 -16.39 20.57
C LYS A 422 18.47 -17.27 20.80
N ASP A 423 19.23 -17.56 19.74
CA ASP A 423 20.43 -18.38 19.82
C ASP A 423 21.58 -17.59 20.47
N GLU A 424 21.98 -18.02 21.66
CA GLU A 424 23.08 -17.42 22.42
C GLU A 424 24.38 -17.37 21.61
N THR A 425 24.64 -18.37 20.75
CA THR A 425 25.85 -18.42 19.91
C THR A 425 25.89 -17.25 18.93
N TYR A 426 24.76 -16.94 18.29
CA TYR A 426 24.66 -15.81 17.37
C TYR A 426 24.70 -14.47 18.10
N PHE A 427 24.09 -14.40 19.28
CA PHE A 427 24.17 -13.23 20.15
C PHE A 427 25.60 -12.91 20.59
N GLU A 428 26.33 -13.90 21.11
CA GLU A 428 27.74 -13.79 21.50
C GLU A 428 28.63 -13.44 20.30
N TYR A 429 28.34 -14.03 19.13
CA TYR A 429 29.05 -13.69 17.90
C TYR A 429 28.88 -12.21 17.52
N MET A 430 27.65 -11.67 17.59
CA MET A 430 27.42 -10.24 17.38
C MET A 430 28.16 -9.38 18.41
N GLN A 431 28.17 -9.79 19.67
CA GLN A 431 28.87 -9.08 20.75
C GLN A 431 30.39 -9.08 20.54
N SER A 432 30.97 -10.18 20.05
CA SER A 432 32.40 -10.29 19.73
C SER A 432 32.86 -9.33 18.62
N LYS A 433 31.94 -8.94 17.73
CA LYS A 433 32.18 -7.99 16.63
C LYS A 433 32.03 -6.53 17.02
N LYS A 434 31.84 -6.21 18.31
CA LYS A 434 31.72 -4.82 18.78
C LYS A 434 32.93 -4.01 18.31
N SER A 435 32.66 -2.99 17.50
CA SER A 435 33.69 -2.07 17.01
C SER A 435 34.32 -1.35 18.21
N LYS A 436 35.65 -1.36 18.29
CA LYS A 436 36.42 -0.52 19.24
C LYS A 436 36.79 0.83 18.63
N ASP A 437 36.15 1.21 17.53
CA ASP A 437 36.48 2.45 16.83
C ASP A 437 36.13 3.66 17.70
N MET A 438 37.15 4.49 17.97
CA MET A 438 37.09 5.64 18.89
C MET A 438 36.16 6.74 18.38
N PHE A 439 35.84 6.71 17.08
CA PHE A 439 34.97 7.66 16.38
C PHE A 439 33.56 7.10 16.11
N ASP A 440 33.21 5.96 16.72
CA ASP A 440 31.88 5.37 16.57
C ASP A 440 30.87 6.11 17.46
N ASN A 441 30.09 7.02 16.86
CA ASN A 441 29.21 7.95 17.57
C ASN A 441 28.05 7.28 18.35
N PHE A 442 27.81 5.97 18.21
CA PHE A 442 26.72 5.29 18.89
C PHE A 442 27.14 3.92 19.44
N GLU A 443 27.09 3.74 20.76
CA GLU A 443 27.38 2.45 21.39
C GLU A 443 26.22 1.45 21.17
N THR A 444 26.55 0.23 20.71
CA THR A 444 25.58 -0.88 20.63
C THR A 444 25.41 -1.54 22.00
N LYS A 445 24.15 -1.66 22.46
CA LYS A 445 23.79 -2.32 23.71
C LYS A 445 23.40 -3.78 23.45
N PHE A 446 23.99 -4.69 24.20
CA PHE A 446 23.68 -6.13 24.16
C PHE A 446 23.03 -6.51 25.49
N LEU A 447 21.76 -6.89 25.46
CA LEU A 447 20.93 -7.07 26.65
C LEU A 447 20.30 -8.46 26.66
N THR A 448 20.25 -9.09 27.82
CA THR A 448 19.32 -10.21 28.06
C THR A 448 17.89 -9.66 28.16
N LEU A 449 16.88 -10.52 28.05
CA LEU A 449 15.48 -10.11 28.16
C LEU A 449 15.20 -9.33 29.46
N ASP A 450 15.73 -9.77 30.61
CA ASP A 450 15.48 -9.10 31.89
C ASP A 450 16.16 -7.73 31.99
N LYS A 451 17.40 -7.63 31.53
CA LYS A 451 18.08 -6.32 31.43
C LYS A 451 17.37 -5.38 30.46
N PHE A 452 16.79 -5.92 29.38
CA PHE A 452 16.00 -5.12 28.45
C PHE A 452 14.75 -4.56 29.11
N LYS A 453 14.02 -5.36 29.91
CA LYS A 453 12.87 -4.87 30.71
C LYS A 453 13.24 -3.71 31.62
N GLU A 454 14.40 -3.77 32.28
CA GLU A 454 14.90 -2.69 33.16
C GLU A 454 15.17 -1.38 32.41
N THR A 455 15.38 -1.41 31.09
CA THR A 455 15.58 -0.20 30.28
C THR A 455 14.28 0.52 29.92
N ILE A 456 13.13 -0.14 30.07
CA ILE A 456 11.81 0.39 29.73
C ILE A 456 11.35 1.25 30.91
N LYS A 457 11.32 2.57 30.69
CA LYS A 457 10.87 3.56 31.68
C LYS A 457 9.41 3.92 31.52
#